data_AF-A0A6A3QV41-F1
#
_entry.id   AF-A0A6A3QV41-F1
#
_cell.length_a   1.000
_cell.length_b   1.000
_cell.length_c   1.000
_cell.angle_alpha   90.00
_cell.angle_beta   90.00
_cell.angle_gamma   90.00
#
_symmetry.space_group_name_H-M   'P 1'
#
loop_
_entity.id
_entity.type
_entity.pdbx_description
1 polymer ?
#
loop_
_entity_poly.entity_id
_entity_poly.type
_entity_poly.pdbx_seq_one_letter_code
_entity_poly.pdbx_strand_id
1 'polypeptide(L)'
;MKELGPAKFILGMEIDHDMTAGTLKIKQTRYIDDVVERFGQENAKAVDNPCAAGLKLSKTQSPGTDAEQNAMRSKPYRSLIGCLLYITTCTRPDIAFVVTQLSRFLENPGQQHWNAAVCVLR
;
A
#
# COMPACT_ATOMS: atom_id res chain seq x y z
N MET A 1 -37.04 -7.68 8.21
CA MET A 1 -35.58 -7.66 7.93
C MET A 1 -35.41 -7.78 6.42
N LYS A 2 -34.65 -6.89 5.77
CA LYS A 2 -34.55 -6.85 4.30
C LYS A 2 -33.32 -7.64 3.85
N GLU A 3 -33.56 -8.73 3.13
CA GLU A 3 -32.51 -9.50 2.46
C GLU A 3 -31.93 -8.66 1.32
N LEU A 4 -30.65 -8.31 1.38
CA LEU A 4 -29.93 -7.54 0.35
C LEU A 4 -29.25 -8.44 -0.68
N GLY A 5 -29.42 -9.76 -0.57
CA GLY A 5 -28.71 -10.76 -1.36
C GLY A 5 -27.25 -10.92 -0.95
N PRO A 6 -26.46 -11.68 -1.73
CA PRO A 6 -25.06 -11.93 -1.44
C PRO A 6 -24.23 -10.64 -1.41
N ALA A 7 -23.36 -10.50 -0.41
CA ALA A 7 -22.45 -9.36 -0.31
C ALA A 7 -21.47 -9.38 -1.49
N LYS A 8 -21.38 -8.26 -2.21
CA LYS A 8 -20.45 -8.07 -3.33
C LYS A 8 -19.26 -7.18 -2.97
N PHE A 9 -19.45 -6.27 -2.01
CA PHE A 9 -18.43 -5.32 -1.59
C PHE A 9 -18.53 -5.06 -0.07
N ILE A 10 -17.38 -5.02 0.60
CA ILE A 10 -17.27 -4.65 2.00
C ILE A 10 -15.91 -3.99 2.26
N LEU A 11 -15.92 -2.75 2.76
CA LEU A 11 -14.71 -2.01 3.16
C LEU A 11 -13.62 -1.89 2.07
N GLY A 12 -13.99 -1.92 0.78
CA GLY A 12 -13.02 -1.89 -0.33
C GLY A 12 -12.50 -3.27 -0.77
N MET A 13 -12.99 -4.35 -0.14
CA MET A 13 -12.89 -5.71 -0.66
C MET A 13 -14.08 -6.01 -1.55
N GLU A 14 -13.83 -6.64 -2.68
CA GLU A 14 -14.84 -7.20 -3.56
C GLU A 14 -14.91 -8.72 -3.32
N ILE A 15 -16.13 -9.22 -3.17
CA ILE A 15 -16.41 -10.62 -2.90
C ILE A 15 -17.07 -11.21 -4.14
N ASP A 16 -16.44 -12.24 -4.69
CA ASP A 16 -16.97 -13.06 -5.77
C ASP A 16 -17.27 -14.44 -5.20
N HIS A 17 -18.56 -14.76 -5.08
CA HIS A 17 -19.06 -15.99 -4.50
C HIS A 17 -19.74 -16.81 -5.59
N ASP A 18 -19.06 -17.87 -6.03
CA ASP A 18 -19.59 -18.85 -6.96
C ASP A 18 -20.20 -20.00 -6.18
N MET A 19 -21.53 -19.96 -6.00
CA MET A 19 -22.30 -20.98 -5.29
C MET A 19 -22.30 -22.34 -6.02
N THR A 20 -22.16 -22.33 -7.35
CA THR A 20 -22.14 -23.54 -8.19
C THR A 20 -20.83 -24.28 -8.07
N ALA A 21 -19.71 -23.56 -8.08
CA ALA A 21 -18.38 -24.13 -7.86
C ALA A 21 -18.02 -24.26 -6.37
N GLY A 22 -18.79 -23.65 -5.47
CA GLY A 22 -18.52 -23.61 -4.02
C GLY A 22 -17.27 -22.80 -3.68
N THR A 23 -16.95 -21.76 -4.45
CA THR A 23 -15.73 -20.95 -4.26
C THR A 23 -16.05 -19.52 -3.84
N LEU A 24 -15.19 -18.96 -2.98
CA LEU A 24 -15.25 -17.57 -2.56
C LEU A 24 -13.90 -16.91 -2.83
N LYS A 25 -13.90 -15.86 -3.65
CA LYS A 25 -12.73 -15.07 -4.00
C LYS A 25 -12.89 -13.67 -3.42
N ILE A 26 -11.79 -13.15 -2.89
CA ILE A 26 -11.73 -11.79 -2.36
C ILE A 26 -10.65 -11.04 -3.13
N LYS A 27 -10.99 -9.86 -3.65
CA LYS A 27 -10.06 -8.96 -4.35
C LYS A 27 -10.16 -7.54 -3.80
N GLN A 28 -9.11 -6.75 -3.98
CA GLN A 28 -9.04 -5.34 -3.56
C GLN A 28 -8.60 -4.41 -4.69
N THR A 29 -8.73 -4.85 -5.94
CA THR A 29 -8.26 -4.12 -7.13
C THR A 29 -8.75 -2.67 -7.12
N ARG A 30 -10.06 -2.47 -6.95
CA ARG A 30 -10.63 -1.12 -6.88
C ARG A 30 -10.04 -0.26 -5.76
N TYR A 31 -9.82 -0.83 -4.57
CA TYR A 31 -9.21 -0.08 -3.47
C TYR A 31 -7.76 0.30 -3.78
N ILE A 32 -7.00 -0.60 -4.40
CA ILE A 32 -5.62 -0.32 -4.82
C ILE A 32 -5.60 0.81 -5.86
N ASP A 33 -6.52 0.80 -6.83
CA ASP A 33 -6.66 1.86 -7.84
C ASP A 33 -7.00 3.21 -7.20
N ASP A 34 -7.96 3.24 -6.27
CA ASP A 34 -8.33 4.45 -5.52
C ASP A 34 -7.14 5.01 -4.71
N VAL A 35 -6.32 4.12 -4.12
CA VAL A 35 -5.11 4.51 -3.39
C VAL A 35 -4.06 5.07 -4.35
N VAL A 36 -3.84 4.43 -5.50
CA VAL A 36 -2.93 4.91 -6.55
C VAL A 36 -3.28 6.33 -7.00
N GLU A 37 -4.55 6.58 -7.30
CA GLU A 37 -5.05 7.91 -7.69
C GLU A 37 -4.85 8.92 -6.56
N ARG A 38 -5.23 8.55 -5.32
CA ARG A 38 -5.12 9.41 -4.13
C ARG A 38 -3.70 9.91 -3.86
N PHE A 39 -2.68 9.10 -4.15
CA PHE A 39 -1.28 9.48 -3.96
C PHE A 39 -0.62 9.98 -5.26
N GLY A 40 -1.39 10.19 -6.34
CA GLY A 40 -0.90 10.70 -7.63
C GLY A 40 0.14 9.79 -8.28
N GLN A 41 0.04 8.48 -8.06
CA GLN A 41 1.03 7.50 -8.53
C GLN A 41 0.57 6.78 -9.79
N GLU A 42 -0.39 7.32 -10.55
CA GLU A 42 -0.96 6.71 -11.77
C GLU A 42 0.08 6.28 -12.82
N ASN A 43 1.20 7.00 -12.87
CA ASN A 43 2.29 6.77 -13.84
C ASN A 43 3.55 6.15 -13.20
N ALA A 44 3.47 5.69 -11.95
CA ALA A 44 4.60 5.04 -11.29
C ALA A 44 4.88 3.66 -11.93
N LYS A 45 6.16 3.33 -12.10
CA LYS A 45 6.56 2.07 -12.74
C LYS A 45 6.17 0.87 -11.87
N ALA A 46 5.55 -0.12 -12.48
CA ALA A 46 5.32 -1.42 -11.85
C ALA A 46 6.65 -2.11 -11.56
N VAL A 47 6.76 -2.74 -10.40
CA VAL A 47 7.94 -3.52 -10.02
C VAL A 47 7.53 -4.93 -9.66
N ASP A 48 8.08 -5.92 -10.36
CA ASP A 48 7.73 -7.34 -10.16
C ASP A 48 8.02 -7.84 -8.74
N ASN A 49 9.03 -7.26 -8.07
CA ASN A 49 9.37 -7.59 -6.69
C ASN A 49 9.79 -6.35 -5.88
N PRO A 50 8.89 -5.78 -5.07
CA PRO A 50 9.23 -4.67 -4.17
C PRO A 50 10.23 -5.08 -3.07
N CYS A 51 10.45 -6.38 -2.82
CA CYS A 51 11.48 -6.93 -1.94
C CYS A 51 12.83 -7.18 -2.63
N ALA A 52 13.09 -6.65 -3.84
CA ALA A 52 14.35 -6.93 -4.54
C ALA A 52 15.57 -6.68 -3.63
N ALA A 53 16.60 -7.54 -3.74
CA ALA A 53 17.74 -7.66 -2.82
C ALA A 53 18.57 -6.37 -2.56
N GLY A 54 18.22 -5.25 -3.20
CA GLY A 54 18.80 -3.93 -3.01
C GLY A 54 18.06 -3.01 -2.02
N LEU A 55 16.88 -3.38 -1.49
CA LEU A 55 16.10 -2.49 -0.61
C LEU A 55 16.70 -2.43 0.82
N LYS A 56 17.76 -1.63 1.00
CA LYS A 56 18.33 -1.32 2.32
C LYS A 56 17.71 -0.01 2.83
N LEU A 57 16.76 -0.13 3.75
CA LEU A 57 16.16 1.03 4.44
C LEU A 57 16.81 1.23 5.80
N SER A 58 17.24 2.45 6.10
CA SER A 58 17.95 2.79 7.34
C SER A 58 17.61 4.19 7.82
N LYS A 59 17.78 4.43 9.13
CA LYS A 59 17.55 5.75 9.73
C LYS A 59 18.47 6.83 9.16
N THR A 60 19.62 6.47 8.60
CA THR A 60 20.55 7.40 7.94
C THR A 60 19.98 8.02 6.67
N GLN A 61 18.90 7.46 6.12
CA GLN A 61 18.17 8.02 4.96
C GLN A 61 17.07 9.00 5.40
N SER A 62 16.88 9.21 6.70
CA SER A 62 15.94 10.21 7.21
C SER A 62 16.49 11.61 6.95
N PRO A 63 15.63 12.61 6.69
CA PRO A 63 16.04 13.98 6.48
C PRO A 63 16.94 14.51 7.60
N GLY A 64 18.12 15.00 7.25
CA GLY A 64 19.05 15.68 8.16
C GLY A 64 19.12 17.19 7.91
N THR A 65 18.67 17.64 6.73
CA THR A 65 18.70 19.05 6.32
C THR A 65 17.31 19.62 6.13
N ASP A 66 17.17 20.95 6.23
CA ASP A 66 15.90 21.65 5.99
C ASP A 66 15.37 21.43 4.56
N ALA A 67 16.28 21.30 3.59
CA ALA A 67 15.93 21.03 2.19
C ALA A 67 15.25 19.65 2.04
N GLU A 68 15.79 18.61 2.67
CA GLU A 68 15.22 17.26 2.65
C GLU A 68 13.89 17.20 3.40
N GLN A 69 13.79 17.89 4.54
CA GLN A 69 12.53 17.98 5.27
C GLN A 69 11.46 18.68 4.42
N ASN A 70 11.81 19.78 3.76
CA ASN A 70 10.90 20.50 2.87
C ASN A 70 10.42 19.63 1.70
N ALA A 71 11.28 18.78 1.13
CA ALA A 71 10.90 17.83 0.08
C ALA A 71 9.90 16.76 0.56
N MET A 72 9.94 16.41 1.84
CA MET A 72 9.05 15.41 2.45
C MET A 72 7.77 16.00 3.04
N ARG A 73 7.70 17.32 3.31
CA ARG A 73 6.53 17.98 3.92
C ARG A 73 5.23 17.76 3.15
N SER A 74 5.28 17.70 1.83
CA SER A 74 4.11 17.48 0.98
C SER A 74 3.71 16.01 0.81
N LYS A 75 4.51 15.07 1.33
CA LYS A 75 4.33 13.62 1.11
C LYS A 75 3.63 12.97 2.31
N PRO A 76 2.36 12.55 2.17
CA PRO A 76 1.60 11.92 3.25
C PRO A 76 2.02 10.47 3.52
N TYR A 77 3.28 10.25 3.92
CA TYR A 77 3.88 8.92 4.10
C TYR A 77 3.09 8.03 5.07
N ARG A 78 2.71 8.53 6.25
CA ARG A 78 1.92 7.78 7.24
C ARG A 78 0.60 7.27 6.67
N SER A 79 -0.08 8.10 5.86
CA SER A 79 -1.33 7.72 5.22
C SER A 79 -1.11 6.61 4.19
N LEU A 80 -0.04 6.68 3.41
CA LEU A 80 0.29 5.66 2.42
C LEU A 80 0.58 4.32 3.09
N ILE A 81 1.38 4.32 4.17
CA ILE A 81 1.66 3.08 4.93
C ILE A 81 0.37 2.50 5.53
N GLY A 82 -0.56 3.32 6.00
CA GLY A 82 -1.88 2.85 6.48
C GLY A 82 -2.68 2.13 5.39
N CYS A 83 -2.73 2.69 4.18
CA CYS A 83 -3.38 2.06 3.03
C CYS A 83 -2.70 0.74 2.64
N LEU A 84 -1.36 0.71 2.59
CA LEU A 84 -0.59 -0.50 2.30
C LEU A 84 -0.79 -1.59 3.36
N LEU A 85 -0.91 -1.21 4.63
CA LEU A 85 -1.18 -2.15 5.71
C LEU A 85 -2.56 -2.79 5.55
N TYR A 86 -3.57 -2.01 5.16
CA TYR A 86 -4.90 -2.55 4.87
C TYR A 86 -4.89 -3.53 3.69
N ILE A 87 -4.21 -3.19 2.59
CA ILE A 87 -4.02 -4.08 1.44
C ILE A 87 -3.33 -5.38 1.86
N THR A 88 -2.29 -5.26 2.67
CA THR A 88 -1.52 -6.40 3.21
C THR A 88 -2.39 -7.35 4.02
N THR A 89 -3.20 -6.80 4.95
CA THR A 89 -4.01 -7.60 5.88
C THR A 89 -5.13 -8.36 5.18
N CYS A 90 -5.67 -7.80 4.10
CA CYS A 90 -6.87 -8.36 3.46
C CYS A 90 -6.57 -9.30 2.29
N THR A 91 -5.71 -8.91 1.34
CA THR A 91 -5.55 -9.68 0.09
C THR A 91 -4.11 -9.88 -0.39
N ARG A 92 -3.14 -9.11 0.12
CA ARG A 92 -1.74 -9.14 -0.35
C ARG A 92 -0.73 -9.40 0.78
N PRO A 93 -0.72 -10.59 1.38
CA PRO A 93 0.26 -10.92 2.43
C PRO A 93 1.70 -10.98 1.90
N ASP A 94 1.89 -11.10 0.59
CA ASP A 94 3.19 -11.14 -0.09
C ASP A 94 4.01 -9.85 0.10
N ILE A 95 3.37 -8.69 0.27
CA ILE A 95 4.06 -7.41 0.53
C ILE A 95 4.30 -7.12 2.02
N ALA A 96 3.83 -7.99 2.92
CA ALA A 96 3.82 -7.72 4.37
C ALA A 96 5.19 -7.41 4.95
N PHE A 97 6.21 -8.10 4.45
CA PHE A 97 7.59 -7.88 4.88
C PHE A 97 8.04 -6.43 4.62
N VAL A 98 7.87 -5.93 3.40
CA VAL A 98 8.31 -4.57 3.02
C VAL A 98 7.53 -3.51 3.78
N VAL A 99 6.20 -3.67 3.87
CA VAL A 99 5.33 -2.73 4.59
C VAL A 99 5.74 -2.64 6.07
N THR A 100 6.11 -3.77 6.68
CA THR A 100 6.64 -3.81 8.05
C THR A 100 8.01 -3.13 8.17
N GLN A 101 8.88 -3.24 7.17
CA GLN A 101 10.15 -2.52 7.18
C GLN A 101 9.94 -1.00 7.06
N LEU A 102 8.99 -0.57 6.22
CA LEU A 102 8.64 0.83 5.96
C LEU A 102 7.96 1.51 7.15
N SER A 103 7.14 0.78 7.92
CA SER A 103 6.43 1.29 9.09
C SER A 103 7.37 1.72 10.23
N ARG A 104 8.64 1.31 10.21
CA ARG A 104 9.66 1.77 11.17
C ARG A 104 10.06 3.24 11.00
N PHE A 105 9.70 3.87 9.87
CA PHE A 105 10.13 5.23 9.52
C PHE A 105 8.95 6.23 9.45
N LEU A 106 7.88 5.98 10.21
CA LEU A 106 6.69 6.84 10.20
C LEU A 106 6.93 8.24 10.80
N GLU A 107 7.90 8.39 11.69
CA GLU A 107 8.18 9.65 12.38
C GLU A 107 8.94 10.65 11.50
N ASN A 108 10.04 10.20 10.90
CA ASN A 108 10.89 11.03 10.05
C ASN A 108 11.21 10.29 8.73
N PRO A 109 10.24 10.16 7.82
CA PRO A 109 10.46 9.50 6.54
C PRO A 109 11.34 10.36 5.63
N GLY A 110 12.25 9.73 4.89
CA GLY A 110 13.06 10.38 3.87
C GLY A 110 12.58 10.04 2.46
N GLN A 111 13.18 10.67 1.46
CA GLN A 111 12.79 10.48 0.06
C GLN A 111 12.91 9.01 -0.39
N GLN A 112 13.93 8.29 0.11
CA GLN A 112 14.11 6.88 -0.20
C GLN A 112 13.01 6.01 0.42
N HIS A 113 12.55 6.34 1.63
CA HIS A 113 11.39 5.67 2.25
C HIS A 113 10.12 5.89 1.43
N TRP A 114 9.88 7.12 0.96
CA TRP A 114 8.74 7.43 0.09
C TRP A 114 8.77 6.64 -1.21
N ASN A 115 9.91 6.66 -1.92
CA ASN A 115 10.05 5.96 -3.19
C ASN A 115 9.84 4.44 -3.03
N ALA A 116 10.35 3.87 -1.92
CA ALA A 116 10.13 2.47 -1.59
C ALA A 116 8.64 2.16 -1.32
N ALA A 117 7.92 3.02 -0.60
CA ALA A 117 6.49 2.85 -0.37
C ALA A 117 5.66 2.95 -1.66
N VAL A 118 6.01 3.89 -2.55
CA VAL A 118 5.40 4.01 -3.88
C VAL A 118 5.66 2.77 -4.75
N CYS A 119 6.86 2.20 -4.67
CA CYS A 119 7.21 0.96 -5.35
C CYS A 119 6.33 -0.21 -4.89
N VAL A 120 6.03 -0.32 -3.58
CA VAL A 120 5.14 -1.38 -3.06
C VAL A 120 3.70 -1.22 -3.56
N LEU A 121 3.25 0.00 -3.79
CA LEU A 121 1.90 0.28 -4.27
C LEU A 121 1.70 -0.15 -5.75
N ARG A 122 2.78 -0.40 -6.50
CA ARG A 122 2.77 -0.62 -7.95
C ARG A 122 3.30 -1.98 -8.38
#